data_AF-A0A2H1JPB7-F1
#
_entry.id   AF-A0A2H1JPB7-F1
#
_cell.length_a   1.000
_cell.length_b   1.000
_cell.length_c   1.000
_cell.angle_alpha   90.00
_cell.angle_beta   90.00
_cell.angle_gamma   90.00
#
_symmetry.space_group_name_H-M   'P 1'
#
loop_
_entity.id
_entity.type
_entity.pdbx_description
1 polymer ?
#
loop_
_entity_poly.entity_id
_entity_poly.type
_entity_poly.pdbx_seq_one_letter_code
_entity_poly.pdbx_strand_id
1 'polypeptide(L)'
;MNDRLLTVYAPPVEEDIAPGSDLAAILVNSLRRNRIDLKDGDILVIASKVVSKADGRLRNVNDRAEFEDLVRDCSNHLVAERTYASGSTVQIVRTHSGTVQAAAGLDQSNSSGAVVFHPHDSDDSAEKLRLRVEESFSVRIGVVISDTISRPWRIGVGDFALGLSGFSGLDDQRGKPDDDGRVQSVTVRAVADEIAAAADLVKGSSRGLPMALVRGAGGYLDNGRAGAKALSRDLGEDWFRYGHVEAIHRGLGVTELPGRAAAGDNSDDILERVSRAIRVVRAGASRTPGQAAWRMRIEGSGSRITMGPSDSPATPQAGGPPLLEAMVGLGSLVERMHTALFAEDLSATTKWEWADGELGAFPRGVRINIGLLSH
;
A
#
# COMPACT_ATOMS: atom_id res chain seq x y z
N MET A 1 14.73 15.59 38.20
CA MET A 1 15.54 15.46 36.98
C MET A 1 14.67 14.73 35.97
N ASN A 2 14.19 15.42 34.93
CA ASN A 2 13.62 14.72 33.78
C ASN A 2 14.80 14.10 33.05
N ASP A 3 15.20 12.90 33.46
CA ASP A 3 16.14 12.14 32.65
C ASP A 3 15.47 11.89 31.31
N ARG A 4 15.95 12.59 30.28
CA ARG A 4 15.62 12.33 28.86
C ARG A 4 16.29 11.02 28.39
N LEU A 5 16.33 10.03 29.27
CA LEU A 5 16.92 8.73 29.02
C LEU A 5 15.82 7.79 28.54
N LEU A 6 15.98 7.30 27.30
CA LEU A 6 15.17 6.22 26.76
C LEU A 6 16.01 4.94 26.76
N THR A 7 15.51 3.89 27.38
CA THR A 7 16.13 2.55 27.34
C THR A 7 15.21 1.57 26.65
N VAL A 8 15.77 0.76 25.77
CA VAL A 8 15.03 -0.26 25.01
C VAL A 8 15.74 -1.60 25.19
N TYR A 9 14.99 -2.63 25.56
CA TYR A 9 15.54 -3.97 25.82
C TYR A 9 14.59 -5.05 25.31
N ALA A 10 15.11 -6.00 24.52
CA ALA A 10 14.36 -7.17 24.07
C ALA A 10 14.76 -8.42 24.86
N PRO A 11 13.93 -8.90 25.80
CA PRO A 11 14.19 -10.18 26.47
C PRO A 11 13.96 -11.37 25.52
N PRO A 12 14.77 -12.44 25.63
CA PRO A 12 14.49 -13.70 24.96
C PRO A 12 13.20 -14.34 25.46
N VAL A 13 12.42 -14.87 24.50
CA VAL A 13 11.29 -15.77 24.75
C VAL A 13 11.70 -17.15 24.28
N GLU A 14 11.80 -18.09 25.22
CA GLU A 14 12.28 -19.46 24.96
C GLU A 14 11.15 -20.40 24.57
N GLU A 15 9.93 -20.09 25.02
CA GLU A 15 8.72 -20.84 24.71
C GLU A 15 8.34 -20.68 23.24
N ASP A 16 8.01 -21.80 22.59
CA ASP A 16 7.43 -21.76 21.25
C ASP A 16 5.98 -21.27 21.32
N ILE A 17 5.61 -20.42 20.37
CA ILE A 17 4.29 -19.78 20.31
C ILE A 17 3.53 -20.40 19.14
N ALA A 18 2.48 -21.14 19.50
CA ALA A 18 1.66 -21.93 18.59
C ALA A 18 0.18 -21.51 18.72
N PRO A 19 -0.68 -21.93 17.78
CA PRO A 19 -2.12 -21.73 17.91
C PRO A 19 -2.66 -22.21 19.25
N GLY A 20 -3.36 -21.33 19.97
CA GLY A 20 -3.94 -21.59 21.29
C GLY A 20 -3.01 -21.34 22.48
N SER A 21 -1.77 -20.90 22.27
CA SER A 21 -0.87 -20.48 23.36
C SER A 21 -1.46 -19.30 24.16
N ASP A 22 -1.41 -19.36 25.50
CA ASP A 22 -1.66 -18.18 26.35
C ASP A 22 -0.47 -17.22 26.25
N LEU A 23 -0.52 -16.34 25.24
CA LEU A 23 0.57 -15.40 24.95
C LEU A 23 0.86 -14.51 26.16
N ALA A 24 -0.16 -14.03 26.87
CA ALA A 24 0.04 -13.18 28.04
C ALA A 24 0.86 -13.90 29.12
N ALA A 25 0.51 -15.15 29.43
CA ALA A 25 1.25 -15.96 30.40
C ALA A 25 2.70 -16.20 29.95
N ILE A 26 2.94 -16.49 28.66
CA ILE A 26 4.29 -16.66 28.10
C ILE A 26 5.12 -15.39 28.28
N LEU A 27 4.58 -14.22 27.91
CA LEU A 27 5.29 -12.95 28.03
C LEU A 27 5.59 -12.61 29.49
N VAL A 28 4.61 -12.76 30.40
CA VAL A 28 4.81 -12.54 31.84
C VAL A 28 5.90 -13.46 32.41
N ASN A 29 5.88 -14.74 32.04
CA ASN A 29 6.88 -15.70 32.50
C ASN A 29 8.28 -15.37 31.95
N SER A 30 8.39 -14.97 30.69
CA SER A 30 9.66 -14.53 30.10
C SER A 30 10.20 -13.28 30.79
N LEU A 31 9.35 -12.26 31.07
CA LEU A 31 9.76 -11.07 31.82
C LEU A 31 10.31 -11.44 33.21
N ARG A 32 9.62 -12.31 33.95
CA ARG A 32 10.07 -12.79 35.27
C ARG A 32 11.37 -13.59 35.20
N ARG A 33 11.50 -14.51 34.24
CA ARG A 33 12.71 -15.33 34.03
C ARG A 33 13.92 -14.47 33.75
N ASN A 34 13.75 -13.43 32.92
CA ASN A 34 14.78 -12.46 32.60
C ASN A 34 15.00 -11.40 33.69
N ARG A 35 14.35 -11.54 34.85
CA ARG A 35 14.44 -10.62 36.01
C ARG A 35 14.13 -9.18 35.63
N ILE A 36 13.19 -8.98 34.71
CA ILE A 36 12.66 -7.66 34.37
C ILE A 36 11.61 -7.29 35.40
N ASP A 37 11.91 -6.23 36.14
CA ASP A 37 10.95 -5.54 37.00
C ASP A 37 10.27 -4.43 36.18
N LEU A 38 9.02 -4.65 35.81
CA LEU A 38 8.21 -3.64 35.11
C LEU A 38 7.87 -2.50 36.07
N LYS A 39 7.76 -1.29 35.53
CA LYS A 39 7.46 -0.07 36.28
C LYS A 39 6.33 0.69 35.62
N ASP A 40 5.65 1.51 36.42
CA ASP A 40 4.67 2.46 35.89
C ASP A 40 5.31 3.32 34.80
N GLY A 41 4.61 3.46 33.67
CA GLY A 41 5.10 4.23 32.53
C GLY A 41 5.95 3.44 31.53
N ASP A 42 6.22 2.16 31.78
CA ASP A 42 6.83 1.30 30.78
C ASP A 42 5.88 1.04 29.60
N ILE A 43 6.46 0.76 28.43
CA ILE A 43 5.72 0.38 27.22
C ILE A 43 6.27 -0.93 26.69
N LEU A 44 5.42 -1.94 26.54
CA LEU A 44 5.78 -3.23 25.97
C LEU A 44 5.42 -3.25 24.48
N VAL A 45 6.41 -3.42 23.60
CA VAL A 45 6.21 -3.54 22.16
C VAL A 45 6.29 -5.02 21.78
N ILE A 46 5.26 -5.56 21.14
CA ILE A 46 5.11 -6.99 20.82
C ILE A 46 4.92 -7.14 19.31
N ALA A 47 5.66 -8.05 18.69
CA ALA A 47 5.53 -8.32 17.27
C ALA A 47 4.14 -8.92 16.94
N SER A 48 3.47 -8.38 15.93
CA SER A 48 2.18 -8.84 15.39
C SER A 48 2.16 -10.36 15.16
N LYS A 49 3.26 -10.89 14.62
CA LYS A 49 3.42 -12.31 14.26
C LYS A 49 3.17 -13.26 15.42
N VAL A 50 3.59 -12.94 16.64
CA VAL A 50 3.37 -13.83 17.80
C VAL A 50 1.95 -13.76 18.32
N VAL A 51 1.31 -12.59 18.22
CA VAL A 51 -0.12 -12.41 18.52
C VAL A 51 -0.94 -13.25 17.55
N SER A 52 -0.69 -13.10 16.25
CA SER A 52 -1.35 -13.87 15.20
C SER A 52 -1.17 -15.37 15.35
N LYS A 53 0.04 -15.85 15.69
CA LYS A 53 0.29 -17.27 15.93
C LYS A 53 -0.53 -17.80 17.11
N ALA A 54 -0.51 -17.09 18.24
CA ALA A 54 -1.27 -17.48 19.43
C ALA A 54 -2.78 -17.53 19.13
N ASP A 55 -3.28 -16.58 18.35
CA ASP A 55 -4.68 -16.50 17.92
C ASP A 55 -5.04 -17.50 16.79
N GLY A 56 -4.08 -18.31 16.32
CA GLY A 56 -4.31 -19.29 15.24
C GLY A 56 -4.56 -18.67 13.87
N ARG A 57 -4.09 -17.43 13.65
CA ARG A 57 -4.25 -16.65 12.40
C ARG A 57 -3.24 -17.10 11.34
N LEU A 58 -3.35 -18.36 10.91
CA LEU A 58 -2.45 -19.03 9.96
C LEU A 58 -3.26 -19.78 8.91
N ARG A 59 -2.82 -19.74 7.65
CA ARG A 59 -3.41 -20.54 6.56
C ARG A 59 -2.33 -21.05 5.62
N ASN A 60 -2.41 -22.31 5.20
CA ASN A 60 -1.56 -22.83 4.13
C ASN A 60 -2.06 -22.33 2.77
N VAL A 61 -1.12 -21.94 1.91
CA VAL A 61 -1.40 -21.58 0.51
C VAL A 61 -0.63 -22.52 -0.39
N ASN A 62 -1.28 -23.01 -1.45
CA ASN A 62 -0.70 -24.03 -2.33
C ASN A 62 0.15 -23.41 -3.44
N ASP A 63 -0.24 -22.22 -3.90
CA ASP A 63 0.43 -21.51 -4.99
C ASP A 63 0.35 -19.98 -4.81
N ARG A 64 0.91 -19.27 -5.79
CA ARG A 64 0.93 -17.80 -5.80
C ARG A 64 -0.45 -17.19 -6.04
N ALA A 65 -1.30 -17.84 -6.83
CA ALA A 65 -2.63 -17.32 -7.15
C ALA A 65 -3.51 -17.31 -5.89
N GLU A 66 -3.46 -18.38 -5.09
CA GLU A 66 -4.17 -18.45 -3.81
C GLU A 66 -3.65 -17.38 -2.82
N PHE A 67 -2.35 -17.09 -2.82
CA PHE A 67 -1.79 -16.00 -2.02
C PHE A 67 -2.30 -14.62 -2.47
N GLU A 68 -2.36 -14.37 -3.78
CA GLU A 68 -2.87 -13.10 -4.33
C GLU A 68 -4.38 -12.93 -4.07
N ASP A 69 -5.16 -14.01 -4.15
CA ASP A 69 -6.56 -14.00 -3.72
C ASP A 69 -6.68 -13.64 -2.24
N LEU A 70 -5.80 -14.17 -1.40
CA LEU A 70 -5.79 -13.86 0.02
C LEU A 70 -5.46 -12.38 0.31
N VAL A 71 -4.52 -11.80 -0.43
CA VAL A 71 -4.20 -10.37 -0.35
C VAL A 71 -5.44 -9.55 -0.72
N ARG A 72 -6.15 -9.93 -1.79
CA ARG A 72 -7.42 -9.30 -2.18
C ARG A 72 -8.46 -9.39 -1.07
N ASP A 73 -8.70 -10.57 -0.51
CA ASP A 73 -9.66 -10.79 0.58
C ASP A 73 -9.35 -9.97 1.85
N CYS A 74 -8.06 -9.73 2.13
CA CYS A 74 -7.62 -8.96 3.29
C CYS A 74 -7.60 -7.44 3.04
N SER A 75 -7.87 -7.00 1.81
CA SER A 75 -7.81 -5.60 1.40
C SER A 75 -9.16 -5.05 0.96
N ASN A 76 -9.31 -3.73 1.04
CA ASN A 76 -10.51 -3.04 0.54
C ASN A 76 -10.18 -2.08 -0.60
N HIS A 77 -8.90 -1.85 -0.90
CA HIS A 77 -8.47 -0.91 -1.92
C HIS A 77 -7.05 -1.21 -2.39
N LEU A 78 -6.88 -1.43 -3.69
CA LEU A 78 -5.57 -1.57 -4.33
C LEU A 78 -4.93 -0.19 -4.54
N VAL A 79 -3.72 -0.01 -3.98
CA VAL A 79 -2.93 1.22 -4.19
C VAL A 79 -2.06 1.07 -5.43
N ALA A 80 -1.26 0.01 -5.50
CA ALA A 80 -0.36 -0.25 -6.62
C ALA A 80 -0.10 -1.74 -6.79
N GLU A 81 0.14 -2.18 -8.03
CA GLU A 81 0.51 -3.56 -8.33
C GLU A 81 1.69 -3.59 -9.32
N ARG A 82 2.76 -4.30 -8.98
CA ARG A 82 3.93 -4.41 -9.85
C ARG A 82 4.39 -5.85 -9.99
N THR A 83 4.70 -6.27 -11.21
CA THR A 83 5.29 -7.58 -11.50
C THR A 83 6.79 -7.44 -11.74
N TYR A 84 7.58 -8.43 -11.33
CA TYR A 84 9.04 -8.44 -11.50
C TYR A 84 9.45 -9.49 -12.54
N ALA A 85 10.67 -9.41 -13.06
CA ALA A 85 11.21 -10.37 -14.03
C ALA A 85 11.20 -11.82 -13.50
N SER A 86 11.25 -12.00 -12.18
CA SER A 86 11.08 -13.29 -11.49
C SER A 86 9.69 -13.91 -11.65
N GLY A 87 8.72 -13.17 -12.18
CA GLY A 87 7.30 -13.55 -12.25
C GLY A 87 6.53 -13.25 -10.96
N SER A 88 7.17 -12.74 -9.92
CA SER A 88 6.46 -12.36 -8.69
C SER A 88 5.73 -11.03 -8.86
N THR A 89 4.49 -10.96 -8.38
CA THR A 89 3.74 -9.72 -8.27
C THR A 89 3.69 -9.25 -6.82
N VAL A 90 3.92 -7.95 -6.62
CA VAL A 90 3.80 -7.28 -5.32
C VAL A 90 2.66 -6.27 -5.43
N GLN A 91 1.70 -6.39 -4.51
CA GLN A 91 0.60 -5.46 -4.37
C GLN A 91 0.83 -4.61 -3.12
N ILE A 92 0.66 -3.29 -3.23
CA ILE A 92 0.48 -2.39 -2.10
C ILE A 92 -1.03 -2.13 -2.01
N VAL A 93 -1.60 -2.42 -0.85
CA VAL A 93 -3.04 -2.36 -0.62
C VAL A 93 -3.36 -1.68 0.68
N ARG A 94 -4.56 -1.12 0.77
CA ARG A 94 -5.15 -0.71 2.03
C ARG A 94 -5.93 -1.88 2.62
N THR A 95 -5.64 -2.20 3.87
CA THR A 95 -6.30 -3.26 4.64
C THR A 95 -7.61 -2.76 5.24
N HIS A 96 -8.41 -3.69 5.77
CA HIS A 96 -9.62 -3.37 6.52
C HIS A 96 -9.36 -2.60 7.83
N SER A 97 -8.18 -2.75 8.43
CA SER A 97 -7.75 -1.97 9.60
C SER A 97 -7.30 -0.55 9.25
N GLY A 98 -7.16 -0.24 7.96
CA GLY A 98 -6.82 1.09 7.46
C GLY A 98 -5.34 1.30 7.14
N THR A 99 -4.48 0.32 7.45
CA THR A 99 -3.05 0.35 7.11
C THR A 99 -2.82 0.20 5.61
N VAL A 100 -1.73 0.76 5.09
CA VAL A 100 -1.33 0.63 3.68
C VAL A 100 -0.03 -0.15 3.62
N GLN A 101 -0.08 -1.40 3.16
CA GLN A 101 1.04 -2.34 3.26
C GLN A 101 1.22 -3.16 1.98
N ALA A 102 2.45 -3.63 1.77
CA ALA A 102 2.72 -4.67 0.78
C ALA A 102 2.02 -5.97 1.21
N ALA A 103 1.39 -6.67 0.25
CA ALA A 103 0.70 -7.93 0.44
C ALA A 103 -0.29 -7.94 1.62
N ALA A 104 -0.96 -6.82 1.92
CA ALA A 104 -1.88 -6.66 3.05
C ALA A 104 -1.26 -6.97 4.43
N GLY A 105 0.06 -6.92 4.57
CA GLY A 105 0.75 -7.32 5.81
C GLY A 105 0.81 -8.83 6.02
N LEU A 106 0.46 -9.64 5.01
CA LEU A 106 0.59 -11.09 5.05
C LEU A 106 2.08 -11.48 4.99
N ASP A 107 2.52 -12.27 5.96
CA ASP A 107 3.90 -12.77 6.05
C ASP A 107 3.93 -14.27 5.75
N GLN A 108 4.77 -14.68 4.80
CA GLN A 108 4.94 -16.10 4.48
C GLN A 108 5.97 -16.70 5.45
N SER A 109 5.52 -17.63 6.30
CA SER A 109 6.41 -18.26 7.26
C SER A 109 7.48 -19.09 6.54
N ASN A 110 8.74 -18.77 6.81
CA ASN A 110 9.91 -19.41 6.20
C ASN A 110 10.02 -20.93 6.46
N SER A 111 9.30 -21.47 7.45
CA SER A 111 9.48 -22.84 7.96
C SER A 111 8.34 -23.81 7.63
N SER A 112 7.13 -23.35 7.34
CA SER A 112 5.97 -24.23 7.14
C SER A 112 5.13 -23.94 5.90
N GLY A 113 5.48 -22.92 5.10
CA GLY A 113 4.68 -22.50 3.95
C GLY A 113 3.33 -21.85 4.31
N ALA A 114 3.03 -21.73 5.61
CA ALA A 114 1.85 -21.06 6.10
C ALA A 114 1.99 -19.54 5.99
N VAL A 115 0.90 -18.87 5.62
CA VAL A 115 0.75 -17.42 5.63
C VAL A 115 0.21 -17.00 6.99
N VAL A 116 0.88 -16.03 7.61
CA VAL A 116 0.45 -15.40 8.85
C VAL A 116 -0.35 -14.15 8.50
N PHE A 117 -1.54 -14.03 9.06
CA PHE A 117 -2.36 -12.83 8.93
C PHE A 117 -2.08 -11.89 10.09
N HIS A 118 -2.52 -10.64 9.95
CA HIS A 118 -2.65 -9.77 11.12
C HIS A 118 -3.66 -10.30 12.13
N PRO A 119 -3.52 -9.91 13.43
CA PRO A 119 -4.57 -10.11 14.42
C PRO A 119 -5.89 -9.55 13.91
N HIS A 120 -7.01 -10.14 14.32
CA HIS A 120 -8.34 -9.68 13.88
C HIS A 120 -8.58 -8.22 14.30
N ASP A 121 -8.20 -7.89 15.52
CA ASP A 121 -8.21 -6.53 16.07
C ASP A 121 -6.97 -6.35 16.94
N SER A 122 -5.99 -5.60 16.44
CA SER A 122 -4.70 -5.45 17.11
C SER A 122 -4.77 -4.51 18.33
N ASP A 123 -5.74 -3.60 18.39
CA ASP A 123 -5.97 -2.72 19.54
C ASP A 123 -6.59 -3.53 20.69
N ASP A 124 -7.56 -4.40 20.41
CA ASP A 124 -8.15 -5.33 21.38
C ASP A 124 -7.12 -6.34 21.90
N SER A 125 -6.28 -6.92 21.01
CA SER A 125 -5.16 -7.76 21.42
C SER A 125 -4.19 -7.01 22.35
N ALA A 126 -3.86 -5.75 22.03
CA ALA A 126 -3.02 -4.91 22.88
C ALA A 126 -3.65 -4.66 24.25
N GLU A 127 -4.95 -4.38 24.31
CA GLU A 127 -5.68 -4.15 25.57
C GLU A 127 -5.70 -5.39 26.46
N LYS A 128 -6.02 -6.57 25.89
CA LYS A 128 -6.02 -7.84 26.63
C LYS A 128 -4.64 -8.18 27.20
N LEU A 129 -3.59 -7.99 26.40
CA LEU A 129 -2.20 -8.20 26.83
C LEU A 129 -1.82 -7.20 27.92
N ARG A 130 -2.16 -5.92 27.76
CA ARG A 130 -1.92 -4.87 28.77
C ARG A 130 -2.54 -5.27 30.11
N LEU A 131 -3.85 -5.52 30.14
CA LEU A 131 -4.57 -5.83 31.38
C LEU A 131 -3.97 -7.03 32.13
N ARG A 132 -3.60 -8.09 31.41
CA ARG A 132 -2.98 -9.29 31.98
C ARG A 132 -1.58 -9.04 32.55
N VAL A 133 -0.78 -8.21 31.88
CA VAL A 133 0.55 -7.83 32.35
C VAL A 133 0.45 -6.89 33.54
N GLU A 134 -0.45 -5.90 33.49
CA GLU A 134 -0.73 -4.98 34.61
C GLU A 134 -1.19 -5.74 35.86
N GLU A 135 -2.10 -6.72 35.72
CA GLU A 135 -2.52 -7.59 36.82
C GLU A 135 -1.33 -8.38 37.41
N SER A 136 -0.47 -8.93 36.55
CA SER A 136 0.64 -9.80 36.94
C SER A 136 1.80 -9.09 37.65
N PHE A 137 1.97 -7.79 37.39
CA PHE A 137 3.06 -6.96 37.92
C PHE A 137 2.59 -5.81 38.81
N SER A 138 1.27 -5.57 38.90
CA SER A 138 0.67 -4.47 39.66
C SER A 138 1.23 -3.09 39.27
N VAL A 139 1.34 -2.85 37.97
CA VAL A 139 1.85 -1.59 37.37
C VAL A 139 0.90 -1.11 36.28
N ARG A 140 1.06 0.15 35.86
CA ARG A 140 0.38 0.74 34.70
C ARG A 140 1.34 0.90 33.53
N ILE A 141 1.04 0.27 32.39
CA ILE A 141 1.92 0.26 31.22
C ILE A 141 1.17 0.60 29.93
N GLY A 142 1.93 0.92 28.88
CA GLY A 142 1.46 0.90 27.50
C GLY A 142 1.77 -0.45 26.83
N VAL A 143 0.99 -0.81 25.82
CA VAL A 143 1.30 -1.93 24.91
C VAL A 143 1.18 -1.44 23.47
N VAL A 144 2.14 -1.84 22.63
CA VAL A 144 2.10 -1.64 21.17
C VAL A 144 2.25 -3.00 20.50
N ILE A 145 1.34 -3.33 19.60
CA ILE A 145 1.55 -4.41 18.63
C ILE A 145 2.24 -3.80 17.42
N SER A 146 3.47 -4.22 17.13
CA SER A 146 4.25 -3.70 16.01
C SER A 146 4.25 -4.66 14.83
N ASP A 147 4.32 -4.11 13.63
CA ASP A 147 4.51 -4.88 12.40
C ASP A 147 5.50 -4.18 11.48
N THR A 148 6.09 -4.93 10.54
CA THR A 148 7.11 -4.41 9.63
C THR A 148 6.47 -3.75 8.42
N ILE A 149 6.92 -2.54 8.06
CA ILE A 149 6.41 -1.81 6.90
C ILE A 149 7.53 -1.22 6.03
N SER A 150 7.25 -1.11 4.74
CA SER A 150 8.04 -0.31 3.80
C SER A 150 7.39 1.07 3.63
N ARG A 151 8.16 2.08 3.21
CA ARG A 151 7.62 3.44 3.07
C ARG A 151 8.08 4.10 1.78
N PRO A 152 7.25 4.99 1.19
CA PRO A 152 7.63 5.70 -0.02
C PRO A 152 8.99 6.40 0.10
N TRP A 153 9.72 6.41 -1.02
CA TRP A 153 10.97 7.16 -1.21
C TRP A 153 12.17 6.71 -0.37
N ARG A 154 12.07 5.60 0.38
CA ARG A 154 13.20 5.05 1.16
C ARG A 154 13.35 3.56 0.91
N ILE A 155 14.61 3.14 0.76
CA ILE A 155 14.98 1.72 0.75
C ILE A 155 15.05 1.22 2.19
N GLY A 156 14.58 0.00 2.41
CA GLY A 156 14.55 -0.66 3.72
C GLY A 156 13.16 -0.65 4.35
N VAL A 157 13.05 -1.38 5.45
CA VAL A 157 11.83 -1.52 6.26
C VAL A 157 12.09 -1.06 7.69
N GLY A 158 11.03 -0.83 8.44
CA GLY A 158 11.08 -0.65 9.89
C GLY A 158 9.70 -0.91 10.49
N ASP A 159 9.64 -1.02 11.81
CA ASP A 159 8.36 -1.26 12.48
C ASP A 159 7.50 0.01 12.62
N PHE A 160 6.19 -0.21 12.59
CA PHE A 160 5.16 0.76 12.94
C PHE A 160 4.16 0.15 13.93
N ALA A 161 3.33 0.98 14.55
CA ALA A 161 2.28 0.52 15.46
C ALA A 161 1.04 0.04 14.66
N LEU A 162 0.81 -1.27 14.68
CA LEU A 162 -0.38 -1.91 14.10
C LEU A 162 -1.57 -1.87 15.06
N GLY A 163 -1.30 -1.95 16.36
CA GLY A 163 -2.28 -1.84 17.44
C GLY A 163 -1.65 -1.25 18.69
N LEU A 164 -2.43 -0.63 19.56
CA LEU A 164 -1.93 -0.05 20.80
C LEU A 164 -2.97 0.03 21.90
N SER A 165 -2.51 0.05 23.15
CA SER A 165 -3.35 0.24 24.34
C SER A 165 -2.60 0.96 25.45
N GLY A 166 -3.31 1.77 26.23
CA GLY A 166 -2.76 2.54 27.36
C GLY A 166 -2.30 3.94 27.01
N PHE A 167 -2.44 4.34 25.75
CA PHE A 167 -2.17 5.71 25.29
C PHE A 167 -2.83 5.99 23.93
N SER A 168 -2.83 7.25 23.48
CA SER A 168 -3.40 7.66 22.19
C SER A 168 -2.48 7.42 20.99
N GLY A 169 -1.17 7.28 21.21
CA GLY A 169 -0.17 7.09 20.16
C GLY A 169 0.19 8.33 19.35
N LEU A 170 -0.52 9.45 19.56
CA LEU A 170 -0.28 10.74 18.93
C LEU A 170 0.08 11.78 19.99
N ASP A 171 1.13 12.55 19.72
CA ASP A 171 1.46 13.76 20.48
C ASP A 171 1.08 14.99 19.63
N ASP A 172 -0.15 15.45 19.82
CA ASP A 172 -0.70 16.63 19.13
C ASP A 172 -0.17 17.92 19.76
N GLN A 173 0.66 18.63 18.99
CA GLN A 173 1.28 19.88 19.40
C GLN A 173 0.51 21.10 18.90
N ARG A 174 -0.54 20.90 18.09
CA ARG A 174 -1.34 22.00 17.55
C ARG A 174 -2.04 22.75 18.68
N GLY A 175 -2.09 24.07 18.56
CA GLY A 175 -2.65 24.95 19.60
C GLY A 175 -1.71 25.22 20.78
N LYS A 176 -0.57 24.53 20.88
CA LYS A 176 0.45 24.78 21.92
C LYS A 176 1.50 25.79 21.42
N PRO A 177 2.05 26.65 22.30
CA PRO A 177 3.15 27.52 21.94
C PRO A 177 4.44 26.71 21.68
N ASP A 178 5.25 27.17 20.74
CA ASP A 178 6.65 26.73 20.57
C ASP A 178 7.59 27.48 21.54
N ASP A 179 8.90 27.23 21.41
CA ASP A 179 9.94 27.86 22.25
C ASP A 179 10.00 29.40 22.10
N ASP A 180 9.46 29.94 21.01
CA ASP A 180 9.35 31.39 20.74
C ASP A 180 7.95 31.95 21.07
N GLY A 181 7.06 31.13 21.65
CA GLY A 181 5.69 31.50 22.00
C GLY A 181 4.69 31.51 20.85
N ARG A 182 5.06 31.05 19.64
CA ARG A 182 4.14 30.97 18.49
C ARG A 182 3.28 29.73 18.59
N VAL A 183 1.99 29.88 18.30
CA VAL A 183 1.05 28.74 18.31
C VAL A 183 1.34 27.81 17.13
N GLN A 184 1.63 26.56 17.43
CA GLN A 184 1.85 25.53 16.41
C GLN A 184 0.52 25.16 15.73
N SER A 185 0.53 24.99 14.40
CA SER A 185 -0.69 24.72 13.60
C SER A 185 -0.73 23.35 12.92
N VAL A 186 0.42 22.68 12.75
CA VAL A 186 0.51 21.44 11.94
C VAL A 186 1.05 20.24 12.72
N THR A 187 1.91 20.45 13.70
CA THR A 187 2.72 19.39 14.30
C THR A 187 1.87 18.39 15.09
N VAL A 188 1.83 17.15 14.61
CA VAL A 188 1.34 15.97 15.34
C VAL A 188 2.38 14.88 15.17
N ARG A 189 2.94 14.38 16.27
CA ARG A 189 3.95 13.31 16.23
C ARG A 189 3.29 11.95 16.41
N ALA A 190 3.62 10.99 15.56
CA ALA A 190 3.21 9.59 15.71
C ALA A 190 4.13 8.86 16.70
N VAL A 191 4.00 9.16 17.99
CA VAL A 191 4.90 8.63 19.03
C VAL A 191 4.82 7.10 19.14
N ALA A 192 3.67 6.50 18.83
CA ALA A 192 3.55 5.04 18.79
C ALA A 192 4.45 4.41 17.71
N ASP A 193 4.55 5.03 16.52
CA ASP A 193 5.45 4.58 15.46
C ASP A 193 6.92 4.83 15.81
N GLU A 194 7.23 5.95 16.46
CA GLU A 194 8.59 6.21 16.98
C GLU A 194 9.02 5.15 18.01
N ILE A 195 8.11 4.74 18.90
CA ILE A 195 8.33 3.68 19.90
C ILE A 195 8.49 2.32 19.23
N ALA A 196 7.64 1.98 18.25
CA ALA A 196 7.73 0.74 17.49
C ALA A 196 9.06 0.64 16.74
N ALA A 197 9.47 1.72 16.06
CA ALA A 197 10.75 1.79 15.36
C ALA A 197 11.96 1.68 16.32
N ALA A 198 11.89 2.27 17.52
CA ALA A 198 12.94 2.12 18.52
C ALA A 198 13.04 0.68 19.05
N ALA A 199 11.90 0.01 19.26
CA ALA A 199 11.85 -1.40 19.64
C ALA A 199 12.40 -2.32 18.56
N ASP A 200 12.19 -2.01 17.28
CA ASP A 200 12.73 -2.78 16.17
C ASP A 200 14.27 -2.89 16.20
N LEU A 201 14.98 -1.84 16.64
CA LEU A 201 16.44 -1.85 16.76
C LEU A 201 16.98 -2.98 17.64
N VAL A 202 16.22 -3.41 18.66
CA VAL A 202 16.62 -4.50 19.57
C VAL A 202 15.95 -5.84 19.25
N LYS A 203 14.75 -5.83 18.64
CA LYS A 203 14.06 -7.06 18.20
C LYS A 203 14.69 -7.64 16.92
N GLY A 204 15.06 -6.76 15.99
CA GLY A 204 15.44 -7.08 14.61
C GLY A 204 14.36 -7.89 13.86
N SER A 205 14.74 -8.58 12.78
CA SER A 205 13.88 -9.46 11.97
C SER A 205 13.46 -10.79 12.67
N SER A 206 13.52 -10.80 14.00
CA SER A 206 13.13 -11.79 15.02
C SER A 206 13.87 -13.13 15.07
N ARG A 207 14.79 -13.21 16.05
CA ARG A 207 15.61 -14.37 16.48
C ARG A 207 15.22 -14.84 17.90
N GLY A 208 13.94 -15.11 18.15
CA GLY A 208 13.43 -15.41 19.51
C GLY A 208 13.24 -14.18 20.40
N LEU A 209 13.14 -12.98 19.79
CA LEU A 209 12.95 -11.70 20.48
C LEU A 209 11.62 -11.02 20.04
N PRO A 210 10.47 -11.62 20.38
CA PRO A 210 9.17 -11.12 19.89
C PRO A 210 8.64 -9.92 20.67
N MET A 211 9.28 -9.51 21.77
CA MET A 211 8.90 -8.34 22.54
C MET A 211 10.10 -7.47 22.90
N ALA A 212 9.84 -6.19 23.13
CA ALA A 212 10.77 -5.25 23.72
C ALA A 212 10.09 -4.38 24.79
N LEU A 213 10.83 -4.10 25.87
CA LEU A 213 10.48 -3.13 26.88
C LEU A 213 11.10 -1.77 26.51
N VAL A 214 10.26 -0.74 26.45
CA VAL A 214 10.65 0.66 26.26
C VAL A 214 10.37 1.41 27.56
N ARG A 215 11.40 2.00 28.16
CA ARG A 215 11.32 2.76 29.41
C ARG A 215 11.85 4.18 29.22
N GLY A 216 11.21 5.14 29.86
CA GLY A 216 11.47 6.59 29.68
C GLY A 216 10.45 7.29 28.78
N ALA A 217 9.45 6.56 28.27
CA ALA A 217 8.37 7.07 27.44
C ALA A 217 7.02 7.23 28.18
N GLY A 218 6.99 7.01 29.50
CA GLY A 218 5.75 6.99 30.29
C GLY A 218 4.95 8.30 30.29
N GLY A 219 5.58 9.43 29.97
CA GLY A 219 4.89 10.71 29.81
C GLY A 219 3.91 10.76 28.65
N TYR A 220 3.97 9.82 27.71
CA TYR A 220 2.99 9.66 26.64
C TYR A 220 1.80 8.78 27.03
N LEU A 221 1.84 8.10 28.18
CA LEU A 221 0.70 7.32 28.64
C LEU A 221 -0.47 8.24 28.98
N ASP A 222 -1.64 7.86 28.49
CA ASP A 222 -2.89 8.59 28.72
C ASP A 222 -4.07 7.61 28.84
N ASN A 223 -5.31 8.10 28.80
CA ASN A 223 -6.52 7.27 28.78
C ASN A 223 -7.16 7.22 27.38
N GLY A 224 -6.37 7.51 26.35
CA GLY A 224 -6.77 7.53 24.95
C GLY A 224 -7.22 6.14 24.50
N ARG A 225 -8.31 6.12 23.72
CA ARG A 225 -8.98 4.90 23.25
C ARG A 225 -9.15 4.85 21.74
N ALA A 226 -8.53 5.79 21.01
CA ALA A 226 -8.67 5.86 19.56
C ALA A 226 -7.92 4.73 18.83
N GLY A 227 -6.98 4.07 19.52
CA GLY A 227 -6.21 2.95 19.00
C GLY A 227 -5.27 3.33 17.85
N ALA A 228 -4.67 2.33 17.21
CA ALA A 228 -3.77 2.55 16.08
C ALA A 228 -4.49 3.07 14.83
N LYS A 229 -5.82 2.93 14.75
CA LYS A 229 -6.61 3.51 13.65
C LYS A 229 -6.44 5.03 13.56
N ALA A 230 -6.22 5.72 14.68
CA ALA A 230 -5.96 7.17 14.70
C ALA A 230 -4.64 7.57 14.02
N LEU A 231 -3.70 6.63 13.86
CA LEU A 231 -2.43 6.84 13.17
C LEU A 231 -2.59 6.77 11.64
N SER A 232 -3.68 6.17 11.16
CA SER A 232 -3.96 5.99 9.74
C SER A 232 -4.79 7.15 9.19
N ARG A 233 -4.42 7.65 8.00
CA ARG A 233 -5.26 8.60 7.27
C ARG A 233 -6.43 7.90 6.62
N ASP A 234 -7.61 8.53 6.67
CA ASP A 234 -8.77 8.06 5.92
C ASP A 234 -8.52 8.13 4.41
N LEU A 235 -9.15 7.23 3.66
CA LEU A 235 -8.97 7.12 2.19
C LEU A 235 -9.30 8.42 1.45
N GLY A 236 -10.22 9.23 1.99
CA GLY A 236 -10.60 10.53 1.42
C GLY A 236 -9.46 11.56 1.49
N GLU A 237 -8.64 11.49 2.54
CA GLU A 237 -7.55 12.41 2.85
C GLU A 237 -6.20 11.95 2.29
N ASP A 238 -6.11 10.70 1.87
CA ASP A 238 -4.89 10.09 1.35
C ASP A 238 -4.61 10.53 -0.10
N TRP A 239 -3.63 11.43 -0.25
CA TRP A 239 -3.19 11.92 -1.56
C TRP A 239 -2.39 10.87 -2.36
N PHE A 240 -1.95 9.79 -1.71
CA PHE A 240 -1.19 8.69 -2.30
C PHE A 240 -2.03 7.41 -2.46
N ARG A 241 -3.36 7.52 -2.39
CA ARG A 241 -4.29 6.38 -2.49
C ARG A 241 -4.15 5.55 -3.77
N TYR A 242 -3.48 6.03 -4.81
CA TYR A 242 -3.14 5.24 -5.98
C TYR A 242 -1.68 5.46 -6.37
N GLY A 243 -1.01 4.40 -6.84
CA GLY A 243 0.21 4.51 -7.62
C GLY A 243 -0.03 5.29 -8.91
N HIS A 244 1.02 5.85 -9.52
CA HIS A 244 0.87 6.73 -10.68
C HIS A 244 0.20 6.03 -11.88
N VAL A 245 0.52 4.76 -12.14
CA VAL A 245 -0.11 3.93 -13.18
C VAL A 245 -1.59 3.72 -12.89
N GLU A 246 -1.89 3.30 -11.65
CA GLU A 246 -3.26 3.04 -11.19
C GLU A 246 -4.12 4.30 -11.23
N ALA A 247 -3.56 5.45 -10.85
CA ALA A 247 -4.23 6.74 -10.91
C ALA A 247 -4.63 7.10 -12.36
N ILE A 248 -3.73 6.88 -13.33
CA ILE A 248 -4.03 7.13 -14.75
C ILE A 248 -5.07 6.13 -15.28
N HIS A 249 -4.94 4.84 -14.96
CA HIS A 249 -5.93 3.83 -15.37
C HIS A 249 -7.33 4.19 -14.86
N ARG A 250 -7.46 4.56 -13.58
CA ARG A 250 -8.71 5.03 -12.98
C ARG A 250 -9.21 6.31 -13.66
N GLY A 251 -8.30 7.25 -13.93
CA GLY A 251 -8.58 8.48 -14.69
C GLY A 251 -9.10 8.24 -16.11
N LEU A 252 -8.70 7.13 -16.74
CA LEU A 252 -9.19 6.64 -18.04
C LEU A 252 -10.45 5.76 -17.94
N GLY A 253 -10.98 5.56 -16.73
CA GLY A 253 -12.18 4.76 -16.47
C GLY A 253 -11.95 3.25 -16.43
N VAL A 254 -10.71 2.82 -16.15
CA VAL A 254 -10.34 1.41 -15.98
C VAL A 254 -10.16 1.11 -14.50
N THR A 255 -11.01 0.22 -13.96
CA THR A 255 -10.92 -0.22 -12.56
C THR A 255 -10.06 -1.45 -12.39
N GLU A 256 -10.15 -2.37 -13.36
CA GLU A 256 -9.39 -3.62 -13.42
C GLU A 256 -8.90 -3.80 -14.86
N LEU A 257 -7.68 -4.32 -14.99
CA LEU A 257 -7.09 -4.60 -16.29
C LEU A 257 -6.62 -6.06 -16.33
N PRO A 258 -7.13 -6.89 -17.25
CA PRO A 258 -6.69 -8.28 -17.34
C PRO A 258 -5.25 -8.36 -17.84
N GLY A 259 -4.51 -9.33 -17.29
CA GLY A 259 -3.13 -9.66 -17.64
C GLY A 259 -2.09 -9.06 -16.68
N ARG A 260 -0.82 -9.08 -17.09
CA ARG A 260 0.30 -8.69 -16.23
C ARG A 260 0.27 -7.19 -15.89
N ALA A 261 0.53 -6.85 -14.63
CA ALA A 261 0.70 -5.48 -14.15
C ALA A 261 2.03 -4.88 -14.61
N ALA A 262 2.23 -3.58 -14.38
CA ALA A 262 3.46 -2.89 -14.75
C ALA A 262 4.71 -3.48 -14.12
N ALA A 263 5.81 -3.54 -14.86
CA ALA A 263 7.09 -3.96 -14.29
C ALA A 263 7.52 -3.04 -13.12
N GLY A 264 7.85 -3.63 -11.97
CA GLY A 264 8.42 -2.89 -10.83
C GLY A 264 9.92 -2.63 -10.94
N ASP A 265 10.58 -3.32 -11.88
CA ASP A 265 12.03 -3.33 -12.11
C ASP A 265 12.39 -2.89 -13.53
N ASN A 266 11.44 -2.26 -14.25
CA ASN A 266 11.58 -1.86 -15.66
C ASN A 266 11.92 -3.02 -16.63
N SER A 267 11.63 -4.26 -16.27
CA SER A 267 11.88 -5.44 -17.12
C SER A 267 10.97 -5.56 -18.34
N ASP A 268 9.84 -4.85 -18.38
CA ASP A 268 8.92 -4.87 -19.53
C ASP A 268 9.57 -4.19 -20.74
N ASP A 269 9.55 -4.89 -21.88
CA ASP A 269 9.94 -4.33 -23.17
C ASP A 269 8.90 -3.31 -23.69
N ILE A 270 9.26 -2.59 -24.77
CA ILE A 270 8.38 -1.58 -25.36
C ILE A 270 7.07 -2.20 -25.86
N LEU A 271 7.10 -3.43 -26.38
CA LEU A 271 5.92 -4.07 -26.94
C LEU A 271 4.89 -4.39 -25.85
N GLU A 272 5.33 -4.90 -24.69
CA GLU A 272 4.45 -5.19 -23.57
C GLU A 272 3.83 -3.91 -23.00
N ARG A 273 4.64 -2.87 -22.79
CA ARG A 273 4.18 -1.54 -22.36
C ARG A 273 3.11 -0.98 -23.29
N VAL A 274 3.37 -0.99 -24.60
CA VAL A 274 2.40 -0.51 -25.62
C VAL A 274 1.15 -1.38 -25.66
N SER A 275 1.29 -2.70 -25.53
CA SER A 275 0.17 -3.63 -25.50
C SER A 275 -0.72 -3.40 -24.29
N ARG A 276 -0.14 -3.07 -23.13
CA ARG A 276 -0.86 -2.69 -21.91
C ARG A 276 -1.57 -1.36 -22.06
N ALA A 277 -0.92 -0.33 -22.61
CA ALA A 277 -1.57 0.95 -22.94
C ALA A 277 -2.80 0.77 -23.85
N ILE A 278 -2.70 -0.08 -24.89
CA ILE A 278 -3.85 -0.39 -25.76
C ILE A 278 -4.97 -1.11 -25.00
N ARG A 279 -4.65 -2.06 -24.11
CA ARG A 279 -5.65 -2.73 -23.26
C ARG A 279 -6.39 -1.72 -22.39
N VAL A 280 -5.69 -0.76 -21.79
CA VAL A 280 -6.27 0.32 -20.97
C VAL A 280 -7.23 1.18 -21.80
N VAL A 281 -6.79 1.66 -22.97
CA VAL A 281 -7.63 2.53 -23.82
C VAL A 281 -8.90 1.81 -24.27
N ARG A 282 -8.81 0.52 -24.59
CA ARG A 282 -9.93 -0.32 -25.02
C ARG A 282 -10.89 -0.69 -23.88
N ALA A 283 -10.37 -0.93 -22.68
CA ALA A 283 -11.19 -1.32 -21.53
C ALA A 283 -11.96 -0.13 -20.93
N GLY A 284 -11.37 1.07 -20.95
CA GLY A 284 -11.98 2.24 -20.35
C GLY A 284 -13.24 2.68 -21.10
N ALA A 285 -14.31 3.04 -20.38
CA ALA A 285 -15.53 3.53 -20.99
C ALA A 285 -15.25 4.72 -21.93
N SER A 286 -15.81 4.68 -23.14
CA SER A 286 -15.72 5.81 -24.08
C SER A 286 -16.45 7.01 -23.51
N ARG A 287 -15.78 8.16 -23.44
CA ARG A 287 -16.39 9.44 -23.01
C ARG A 287 -16.89 10.28 -24.19
N THR A 288 -16.55 9.87 -25.41
CA THR A 288 -16.83 10.60 -26.65
C THR A 288 -17.43 9.64 -27.67
N PRO A 289 -18.39 10.10 -28.50
CA PRO A 289 -18.93 9.27 -29.56
C PRO A 289 -17.87 9.01 -30.64
N GLY A 290 -18.08 7.96 -31.43
CA GLY A 290 -17.33 7.72 -32.68
C GLY A 290 -15.97 7.03 -32.53
N GLN A 291 -15.52 6.67 -31.33
CA GLN A 291 -14.27 5.92 -31.14
C GLN A 291 -14.29 4.56 -31.87
N ALA A 292 -15.46 3.90 -31.94
CA ALA A 292 -15.64 2.61 -32.61
C ALA A 292 -15.44 2.67 -34.15
N ALA A 293 -15.43 3.86 -34.74
CA ALA A 293 -15.11 4.06 -36.15
C ALA A 293 -13.62 3.86 -36.45
N TRP A 294 -12.78 3.60 -35.44
CA TRP A 294 -11.33 3.50 -35.58
C TRP A 294 -10.78 2.18 -35.06
N ARG A 295 -9.81 1.63 -35.79
CA ARG A 295 -9.04 0.44 -35.42
C ARG A 295 -7.60 0.84 -35.13
N MET A 296 -7.10 0.42 -33.96
CA MET A 296 -5.71 0.57 -33.55
C MET A 296 -4.88 -0.68 -33.89
N ARG A 297 -3.67 -0.50 -34.43
CA ARG A 297 -2.68 -1.56 -34.69
C ARG A 297 -1.32 -1.16 -34.12
N ILE A 298 -0.59 -2.14 -33.58
CA ILE A 298 0.81 -1.98 -33.18
C ILE A 298 1.70 -2.34 -34.38
N GLU A 299 2.72 -1.54 -34.64
CA GLU A 299 3.72 -1.76 -35.68
C GLU A 299 5.14 -1.65 -35.10
N GLY A 300 6.12 -2.24 -35.80
CA GLY A 300 7.54 -2.10 -35.48
C GLY A 300 7.89 -2.49 -34.05
N SER A 301 7.35 -3.61 -33.56
CA SER A 301 7.57 -4.12 -32.20
C SER A 301 7.27 -3.11 -31.09
N GLY A 302 6.21 -2.32 -31.25
CA GLY A 302 5.79 -1.32 -30.27
C GLY A 302 6.35 0.09 -30.54
N SER A 303 7.23 0.28 -31.51
CA SER A 303 7.74 1.63 -31.85
C SER A 303 6.70 2.54 -32.50
N ARG A 304 5.55 2.00 -32.92
CA ARG A 304 4.48 2.77 -33.55
C ARG A 304 3.10 2.17 -33.30
N ILE A 305 2.11 3.05 -33.16
CA ILE A 305 0.68 2.72 -33.25
C ILE A 305 0.08 3.41 -34.47
N THR A 306 -0.75 2.69 -35.22
CA THR A 306 -1.54 3.25 -36.32
C THR A 306 -3.02 3.15 -36.00
N MET A 307 -3.75 4.24 -36.23
CA MET A 307 -5.21 4.33 -36.07
C MET A 307 -5.81 4.63 -37.44
N GLY A 308 -6.57 3.68 -37.99
CA GLY A 308 -7.26 3.85 -39.29
C GLY A 308 -8.74 3.51 -39.17
N PRO A 309 -9.55 3.72 -40.21
CA PRO A 309 -10.98 3.44 -40.17
C PRO A 309 -11.22 1.97 -39.85
N SER A 310 -12.26 1.70 -39.06
CA SER A 310 -12.72 0.34 -38.82
C SER A 310 -13.47 -0.18 -40.05
N ASP A 311 -13.60 -1.50 -40.17
CA ASP A 311 -14.33 -2.12 -41.28
C ASP A 311 -15.86 -1.94 -41.13
N SER A 312 -16.31 -1.43 -39.98
CA SER A 312 -17.72 -1.14 -39.70
C SER A 312 -18.03 0.32 -40.03
N PRO A 313 -19.18 0.60 -40.67
CA PRO A 313 -19.57 1.98 -40.94
C PRO A 313 -19.73 2.75 -39.62
N ALA A 314 -19.34 4.03 -39.63
CA ALA A 314 -19.55 4.91 -38.49
C ALA A 314 -21.06 5.04 -38.22
N THR A 315 -21.51 4.59 -37.06
CA THR A 315 -22.88 4.73 -36.60
C THR A 315 -22.97 5.89 -35.60
N PRO A 316 -23.97 6.78 -35.71
CA PRO A 316 -24.20 7.82 -34.73
C PRO A 316 -24.47 7.21 -33.34
N GLN A 317 -23.73 7.69 -32.35
CA GLN A 317 -23.85 7.31 -30.94
C GLN A 317 -24.49 8.43 -30.11
N ALA A 318 -24.38 9.68 -30.55
CA ALA A 318 -24.97 10.85 -29.89
C ALA A 318 -26.00 11.59 -30.75
N GLY A 319 -26.44 10.97 -31.86
CA GLY A 319 -27.43 11.55 -32.79
C GLY A 319 -26.86 12.63 -33.72
N GLY A 320 -25.53 12.82 -33.73
CA GLY A 320 -24.84 13.74 -34.63
C GLY A 320 -24.48 13.11 -35.99
N PRO A 321 -23.90 13.89 -36.91
CA PRO A 321 -23.39 13.38 -38.17
C PRO A 321 -22.30 12.31 -37.91
N PRO A 322 -22.40 11.09 -38.46
CA PRO A 322 -21.50 9.99 -38.10
C PRO A 322 -20.02 10.30 -38.38
N LEU A 323 -19.73 11.05 -39.44
CA LEU A 323 -18.36 11.47 -39.77
C LEU A 323 -17.79 12.44 -38.74
N LEU A 324 -18.60 13.39 -38.25
CA LEU A 324 -18.19 14.35 -37.23
C LEU A 324 -17.94 13.64 -35.90
N GLU A 325 -18.83 12.73 -35.50
CA GLU A 325 -18.63 11.91 -34.30
C GLU A 325 -17.35 11.07 -34.42
N ALA A 326 -17.10 10.45 -35.59
CA ALA A 326 -15.86 9.71 -35.82
C ALA A 326 -14.61 10.60 -35.66
N MET A 327 -14.62 11.84 -36.16
CA MET A 327 -13.48 12.76 -35.96
C MET A 327 -13.22 13.07 -34.49
N VAL A 328 -14.28 13.40 -33.74
CA VAL A 328 -14.18 13.67 -32.30
C VAL A 328 -13.65 12.43 -31.56
N GLY A 329 -14.16 11.26 -31.94
CA GLY A 329 -13.69 9.97 -31.43
C GLY A 329 -12.22 9.73 -31.70
N LEU A 330 -11.70 10.06 -32.89
CA LEU A 330 -10.27 9.91 -33.21
C LEU A 330 -9.40 10.81 -32.35
N GLY A 331 -9.76 12.09 -32.21
CA GLY A 331 -9.03 13.03 -31.34
C GLY A 331 -8.98 12.55 -29.89
N SER A 332 -10.11 12.08 -29.38
CA SER A 332 -10.21 11.52 -28.03
C SER A 332 -9.40 10.22 -27.87
N LEU A 333 -9.39 9.33 -28.88
CA LEU A 333 -8.58 8.12 -28.84
C LEU A 333 -7.08 8.43 -28.82
N VAL A 334 -6.64 9.44 -29.59
CA VAL A 334 -5.24 9.88 -29.59
C VAL A 334 -4.83 10.42 -28.22
N GLU A 335 -5.64 11.29 -27.61
CA GLU A 335 -5.38 11.81 -26.27
C GLU A 335 -5.31 10.69 -25.24
N ARG A 336 -6.30 9.80 -25.22
CA ARG A 336 -6.33 8.65 -24.29
C ARG A 336 -5.12 7.75 -24.48
N MET A 337 -4.66 7.57 -25.72
CA MET A 337 -3.47 6.78 -26.02
C MET A 337 -2.20 7.45 -25.50
N HIS A 338 -2.05 8.77 -25.67
CA HIS A 338 -0.92 9.51 -25.08
C HIS A 338 -0.89 9.37 -23.58
N THR A 339 -2.04 9.54 -22.93
CA THR A 339 -2.19 9.42 -21.47
C THR A 339 -1.86 7.99 -21.00
N ALA A 340 -2.34 6.96 -21.70
CA ALA A 340 -2.02 5.57 -21.37
C ALA A 340 -0.55 5.21 -21.61
N LEU A 341 0.07 5.70 -22.69
CA LEU A 341 1.50 5.50 -22.96
C LEU A 341 2.38 6.22 -21.92
N PHE A 342 1.96 7.40 -21.44
CA PHE A 342 2.66 8.12 -20.38
C PHE A 342 2.70 7.30 -19.08
N ALA A 343 1.62 6.58 -18.74
CA ALA A 343 1.60 5.68 -17.59
C ALA A 343 2.61 4.51 -17.70
N GLU A 344 3.11 4.24 -18.91
CA GLU A 344 4.06 3.18 -19.21
C GLU A 344 5.51 3.69 -19.34
N ASP A 345 5.76 4.93 -18.93
CA ASP A 345 7.01 5.66 -19.14
C ASP A 345 7.41 5.72 -20.63
N LEU A 346 6.43 5.87 -21.51
CA LEU A 346 6.61 6.03 -22.94
C LEU A 346 6.23 7.45 -23.41
N SER A 347 7.04 8.00 -24.31
CA SER A 347 6.74 9.24 -25.02
C SER A 347 6.03 8.95 -26.34
N ALA A 348 5.14 9.85 -26.76
CA ALA A 348 4.31 9.68 -27.95
C ALA A 348 4.30 10.95 -28.82
N THR A 349 4.49 10.80 -30.13
CA THR A 349 4.35 11.90 -31.11
C THR A 349 3.38 11.53 -32.21
N THR A 350 2.34 12.35 -32.39
CA THR A 350 1.25 12.12 -33.33
C THR A 350 1.53 12.77 -34.69
N LYS A 351 1.34 12.01 -35.76
CA LYS A 351 1.25 12.50 -37.14
C LYS A 351 -0.13 12.18 -37.69
N TRP A 352 -0.88 13.21 -38.05
CA TRP A 352 -2.21 13.10 -38.65
C TRP A 352 -2.11 12.83 -40.15
N GLU A 353 -2.92 11.91 -40.65
CA GLU A 353 -3.01 11.59 -42.07
C GLU A 353 -4.28 12.21 -42.63
N TRP A 354 -4.12 13.22 -43.48
CA TRP A 354 -5.24 13.96 -44.08
C TRP A 354 -5.51 13.44 -45.49
N ALA A 355 -6.76 13.56 -45.95
CA ALA A 355 -7.05 13.43 -47.37
C ALA A 355 -6.42 14.61 -48.14
N ASP A 356 -5.77 14.34 -49.28
CA ASP A 356 -5.16 15.38 -50.10
C ASP A 356 -6.22 16.35 -50.64
N GLY A 357 -5.97 17.66 -50.53
CA GLY A 357 -6.43 18.63 -51.53
C GLY A 357 -7.50 19.67 -51.17
N GLU A 358 -8.14 19.68 -49.99
CA GLU A 358 -9.21 20.68 -49.74
C GLU A 358 -9.22 21.25 -48.30
N LEU A 359 -9.52 22.55 -48.21
CA LEU A 359 -9.98 23.22 -46.98
C LEU A 359 -11.25 22.49 -46.50
N GLY A 360 -11.14 21.69 -45.44
CA GLY A 360 -12.22 20.82 -44.95
C GLY A 360 -11.91 19.31 -45.04
N ALA A 361 -10.68 18.92 -45.42
CA ALA A 361 -10.28 17.52 -45.44
C ALA A 361 -10.41 16.83 -44.07
N PHE A 362 -10.92 15.59 -44.09
CA PHE A 362 -11.08 14.75 -42.91
C PHE A 362 -9.82 13.92 -42.66
N PRO A 363 -9.42 13.68 -41.39
CA PRO A 363 -8.32 12.77 -41.11
C PRO A 363 -8.74 11.35 -41.54
N ARG A 364 -7.89 10.71 -42.34
CA ARG A 364 -8.02 9.29 -42.71
C ARG A 364 -7.46 8.36 -41.65
N GLY A 365 -6.68 8.91 -40.72
CA GLY A 365 -6.05 8.15 -39.66
C GLY A 365 -4.94 8.92 -38.99
N VAL A 366 -4.23 8.23 -38.11
CA VAL A 366 -3.13 8.77 -37.33
C VAL A 366 -2.03 7.73 -37.19
N ARG A 367 -0.78 8.21 -37.20
CA ARG A 367 0.38 7.46 -36.74
C ARG A 367 0.93 8.08 -35.46
N ILE A 368 1.05 7.29 -34.40
CA ILE A 368 1.72 7.66 -33.15
C ILE A 368 3.07 6.97 -33.14
N ASN A 369 4.15 7.73 -33.14
CA ASN A 369 5.50 7.19 -32.96
C ASN A 369 5.84 7.19 -31.47
N ILE A 370 6.46 6.12 -31.01
CA ILE A 370 6.66 5.83 -29.60
C ILE A 370 8.15 5.85 -29.29
N GLY A 371 8.51 6.55 -28.23
CA GLY A 371 9.84 6.60 -27.66
C GLY A 371 9.81 6.27 -26.17
N LEU A 372 10.99 6.20 -25.56
CA LEU A 372 11.10 6.15 -24.10
C LEU A 372 10.91 7.57 -23.54
N LEU A 373 10.31 7.68 -22.36
CA LEU A 373 10.27 8.93 -21.61
C LEU A 373 11.66 9.13 -20.98
N SER A 374 12.27 10.30 -21.19
CA SER A 374 13.49 10.68 -20.49
C SER A 374 13.12 11.27 -19.13
N HIS A 375 13.60 10.68 -18.03
CA HIS A 375 13.44 11.23 -16.69
C HIS A 375 14.57 12.18 -16.30
#